data_AF-A0A151TBB5-F1
#
_entry.id   AF-A0A151TBB5-F1
#
_cell.length_a   1.000
_cell.length_b   1.000
_cell.length_c   1.000
_cell.angle_alpha   90.00
_cell.angle_beta   90.00
_cell.angle_gamma   90.00
#
_symmetry.space_group_name_H-M   'P 1'
#
loop_
_entity.id
_entity.type
_entity.pdbx_description
1 polymer ?
#
loop_
_entity_poly.entity_id
_entity_poly.type
_entity_poly.pdbx_seq_one_letter_code
_entity_poly.pdbx_strand_id
1 'polypeptide(L)'
;MVLPLIRGCKLDDYMLGIKECLEQFVTTTETTRKVNPNYENWQAHDQALLGWLISFMAIDIAIQLLHCETSKQLWDEAQSLANAHTKSRIIYLKSKFHNTRKREMKMEQYLAKIKNLAN
;
A
#
# COMPACT_ATOMS: atom_id res chain seq x y z
N MET A 1 -9.56 4.16 9.48
CA MET A 1 -9.89 3.19 10.55
C MET A 1 -8.87 2.07 10.73
N VAL A 2 -8.00 1.78 9.74
CA VAL A 2 -7.03 0.67 9.83
C VAL A 2 -5.82 0.98 10.75
N LEU A 3 -5.32 2.21 10.76
CA LEU A 3 -4.16 2.60 11.58
C LEU A 3 -4.36 2.48 13.11
N PRO A 4 -5.50 2.86 13.72
CA PRO A 4 -5.73 2.65 15.15
C PRO A 4 -5.72 1.18 15.57
N LEU A 5 -6.18 0.27 14.71
CA LEU A 5 -6.17 -1.18 14.98
C LEU A 5 -4.75 -1.74 14.95
N ILE A 6 -3.95 -1.37 13.95
CA ILE A 6 -2.54 -1.78 13.83
C ILE A 6 -1.73 -1.30 15.04
N ARG A 7 -1.96 -0.04 15.46
CA ARG A 7 -1.35 0.55 16.66
C ARG A 7 -1.81 -0.12 17.95
N GLY A 8 -3.09 -0.45 18.06
CA GLY A 8 -3.64 -1.16 19.22
C GLY A 8 -3.05 -2.56 19.39
N CYS A 9 -2.73 -3.24 18.28
CA CYS A 9 -2.13 -4.57 18.28
C CYS A 9 -0.59 -4.56 18.31
N LYS A 10 0.08 -3.40 18.38
CA LYS A 10 1.55 -3.25 18.31
C LYS A 10 2.16 -3.91 17.06
N LEU A 11 1.45 -3.82 15.93
CA LEU A 11 1.88 -4.40 14.65
C LEU A 11 2.63 -3.39 13.77
N ASP A 12 2.76 -2.14 14.22
CA ASP A 12 3.43 -1.06 13.47
C ASP A 12 4.88 -1.41 13.13
N ASP A 13 5.56 -2.11 14.05
CA ASP A 13 6.98 -2.49 13.89
C ASP A 13 7.21 -3.47 12.74
N TYR A 14 6.19 -4.26 12.37
CA TYR A 14 6.23 -5.20 11.25
C TYR A 14 6.05 -4.47 9.92
N MET A 15 5.11 -3.51 9.86
CA MET A 15 4.88 -2.70 8.65
C MET A 15 6.01 -1.73 8.35
N LEU A 16 6.57 -1.10 9.39
CA LEU A 16 7.69 -0.17 9.26
C LEU A 16 9.02 -0.90 9.05
N GLY A 17 9.03 -2.23 9.18
CA GLY A 17 10.24 -3.04 9.07
C GLY A 17 11.26 -2.78 10.17
N ILE A 18 10.83 -2.26 11.31
CA ILE A 18 11.67 -2.09 12.51
C ILE A 18 12.01 -3.47 13.09
N LYS A 19 11.11 -4.44 12.91
CA LYS A 19 11.34 -5.85 13.22
C LYS A 19 11.72 -6.59 11.94
N GLU A 20 13.02 -6.56 11.60
CA GLU A 20 13.56 -7.26 10.44
C GLU A 20 13.22 -8.77 10.48
N CYS A 21 13.08 -9.36 9.28
CA CYS A 21 12.82 -10.79 9.11
C CYS A 21 13.91 -11.57 9.86
N LEU A 22 13.53 -12.21 10.97
CA LEU A 22 14.47 -12.98 11.78
C LEU A 22 14.99 -14.17 10.96
N GLU A 23 16.25 -14.55 11.15
CA GLU A 23 16.78 -15.72 10.47
C GLU A 23 16.01 -16.99 10.92
N GLN A 24 15.47 -17.71 9.93
CA GLN A 24 14.67 -18.93 10.14
C GLN A 24 15.46 -20.05 10.85
N PHE A 25 16.79 -20.04 10.71
CA PHE A 25 17.68 -21.03 11.31
C PHE A 25 18.81 -20.34 12.06
N VAL A 26 19.00 -20.70 13.33
CA VAL A 26 20.19 -20.27 14.09
C VAL A 26 21.25 -21.35 13.98
N THR A 27 22.47 -20.98 13.57
CA THR A 27 23.60 -21.93 13.52
C THR A 27 24.18 -22.07 14.92
N THR A 28 23.83 -23.14 15.64
CA THR A 28 24.55 -23.56 16.85
C THR A 28 25.66 -24.54 16.46
N THR A 29 26.76 -24.51 17.19
CA THR A 29 28.11 -25.06 16.89
C THR A 29 28.23 -26.56 16.61
N GLU A 30 27.15 -27.32 16.44
CA GLU A 30 27.18 -28.72 16.01
C GLU A 30 25.98 -29.02 15.12
N THR A 31 26.15 -28.85 13.80
CA THR A 31 25.42 -29.46 12.66
C THR A 31 23.89 -29.65 12.74
N THR A 32 23.19 -28.98 13.65
CA THR A 32 21.74 -29.06 13.84
C THR A 32 21.15 -27.67 13.71
N ARG A 33 20.53 -27.43 12.55
CA ARG A 33 19.71 -26.23 12.32
C ARG A 33 18.47 -26.33 13.21
N LYS A 34 18.44 -25.58 14.32
CA LYS A 34 17.21 -25.40 15.09
C LYS A 34 16.41 -24.23 14.53
N VAL A 35 15.12 -24.47 14.30
CA VAL A 35 14.15 -23.43 13.95
C VAL A 35 14.10 -22.42 15.09
N ASN A 36 14.18 -21.13 14.77
CA ASN A 36 14.09 -20.08 15.75
C ASN A 36 12.63 -19.92 16.21
N PRO A 37 12.26 -20.19 17.47
CA PRO A 37 10.88 -20.03 17.94
C PRO A 37 10.41 -18.56 17.89
N ASN A 38 11.34 -17.59 17.87
CA ASN A 38 11.00 -16.18 17.66
C ASN A 38 10.62 -15.89 16.20
N TYR A 39 11.13 -16.67 15.25
CA TYR A 39 10.76 -16.56 13.83
C TYR A 39 9.33 -17.05 13.59
N GLU A 40 8.91 -18.17 14.17
CA GLU A 40 7.53 -18.66 14.03
C GLU A 40 6.50 -17.64 14.54
N ASN A 41 6.75 -17.06 15.73
CA ASN A 41 5.91 -15.99 16.25
C ASN A 41 5.94 -14.76 15.35
N TRP A 42 7.09 -14.35 14.85
CA TRP A 42 7.19 -13.22 13.92
C TRP A 42 6.37 -13.47 12.65
N GLN A 43 6.53 -14.65 12.04
CA GLN A 43 5.85 -15.06 10.82
C GLN A 43 4.34 -15.12 11.01
N ALA A 44 3.84 -15.66 12.12
CA ALA A 44 2.42 -15.71 12.40
C ALA A 44 1.78 -14.30 12.46
N HIS A 45 2.46 -13.35 13.11
CA HIS A 45 1.98 -11.96 13.21
C HIS A 45 2.06 -11.23 11.86
N ASP A 46 3.16 -11.40 11.13
CA ASP A 46 3.33 -10.78 9.80
C ASP A 46 2.28 -11.29 8.81
N GLN A 47 2.03 -12.60 8.77
CA GLN A 47 1.05 -13.19 7.86
C GLN A 47 -0.40 -12.84 8.22
N ALA A 48 -0.73 -12.74 9.51
CA ALA A 48 -2.04 -12.24 9.95
C ALA A 48 -2.26 -10.80 9.49
N LEU A 49 -1.24 -9.95 9.63
CA LEU A 49 -1.28 -8.55 9.19
C LEU A 49 -1.38 -8.44 7.66
N LEU A 50 -0.62 -9.26 6.92
CA LEU A 50 -0.69 -9.35 5.46
C LEU A 50 -2.12 -9.67 5.00
N GLY A 51 -2.72 -10.73 5.55
CA GLY A 51 -4.10 -11.12 5.22
C GLY A 51 -5.13 -10.02 5.55
N TRP A 52 -4.97 -9.37 6.70
CA TRP A 52 -5.80 -8.21 7.05
C TRP A 52 -5.66 -7.07 6.07
N LEU A 53 -4.44 -6.65 5.74
CA LEU A 53 -4.19 -5.57 4.80
C LEU A 53 -4.81 -5.87 3.43
N ILE A 54 -4.63 -7.09 2.90
CA ILE A 54 -5.25 -7.52 1.65
C ILE A 54 -6.78 -7.44 1.73
N SER A 55 -7.38 -7.84 2.85
CA SER A 55 -8.85 -7.81 3.05
C SER A 55 -9.45 -6.40 3.05
N PHE A 56 -8.66 -5.37 3.36
CA PHE A 56 -9.10 -3.97 3.33
C PHE A 56 -8.97 -3.32 1.95
N MET A 57 -8.29 -3.98 1.01
CA MET A 57 -8.05 -3.43 -0.33
C MET A 57 -9.21 -3.74 -1.27
N ALA A 58 -9.39 -2.87 -2.27
CA ALA A 58 -10.25 -3.18 -3.40
C ALA A 58 -9.68 -4.39 -4.18
N ILE A 59 -10.55 -5.23 -4.72
CA ILE A 59 -10.18 -6.53 -5.31
C ILE A 59 -9.13 -6.38 -6.42
N ASP A 60 -9.28 -5.35 -7.25
CA ASP A 60 -8.36 -5.00 -8.34
C ASP A 60 -6.96 -4.63 -7.84
N ILE A 61 -6.86 -3.97 -6.68
CA ILE A 61 -5.60 -3.63 -6.03
C ILE A 61 -5.00 -4.86 -5.35
N ALA A 62 -5.83 -5.66 -4.67
CA ALA A 62 -5.40 -6.88 -4.00
C ALA A 62 -4.78 -7.90 -4.96
N ILE A 63 -5.35 -8.07 -6.16
CA ILE A 63 -4.81 -8.97 -7.20
C ILE A 63 -3.42 -8.54 -7.66
N GLN A 64 -3.18 -7.23 -7.82
CA GLN A 64 -1.87 -6.71 -8.23
C GLN A 64 -0.79 -6.98 -7.19
N LEU A 65 -1.18 -7.02 -5.91
CA LEU A 65 -0.26 -7.13 -4.79
C LEU A 65 -0.17 -8.56 -4.21
N LEU A 66 -0.81 -9.55 -4.84
CA LEU A 66 -0.88 -10.93 -4.33
C LEU A 66 0.50 -11.62 -4.25
N HIS A 67 1.50 -11.11 -4.97
CA HIS A 67 2.87 -11.62 -4.95
C HIS A 67 3.69 -11.15 -3.74
N CYS A 68 3.14 -10.27 -2.89
CA CYS A 68 3.83 -9.78 -1.72
C CYS A 68 3.86 -10.86 -0.63
N GLU A 69 5.05 -11.21 -0.15
CA GLU A 69 5.22 -12.29 0.83
C GLU A 69 5.19 -11.79 2.28
N THR A 70 5.45 -10.49 2.49
CA THR A 70 5.50 -9.86 3.82
C THR A 70 4.59 -8.65 3.89
N SER A 71 4.09 -8.35 5.10
CA SER A 71 3.23 -7.18 5.32
C SER A 71 3.93 -5.85 4.97
N LYS A 72 5.26 -5.78 5.19
CA LYS A 72 6.11 -4.66 4.79
C LYS A 72 6.15 -4.48 3.27
N GLN A 73 6.45 -5.54 2.53
CA GLN A 73 6.50 -5.47 1.07
C GLN A 73 5.15 -5.01 0.50
N LEU A 74 4.05 -5.60 1.01
CA LEU A 74 2.71 -5.20 0.63
C LEU A 74 2.46 -3.70 0.87
N TRP A 75 2.87 -3.20 2.04
CA TRP A 75 2.69 -1.80 2.41
C TRP A 75 3.48 -0.85 1.51
N ASP A 76 4.75 -1.15 1.26
CA ASP A 76 5.63 -0.33 0.42
C ASP A 76 5.12 -0.28 -1.02
N GLU A 77 4.70 -1.41 -1.58
CA GLU A 77 4.15 -1.49 -2.92
C GLU A 77 2.77 -0.82 -3.03
N ALA A 78 1.89 -1.00 -2.05
CA ALA A 78 0.61 -0.30 -1.99
C ALA A 78 0.82 1.23 -1.95
N GLN A 79 1.79 1.70 -1.18
CA GLN A 79 2.13 3.12 -1.13
C GLN A 79 2.69 3.62 -2.46
N SER A 80 3.55 2.83 -3.11
CA SER A 80 4.08 3.12 -4.45
C SER A 80 2.95 3.23 -5.49
N LEU A 81 2.02 2.27 -5.51
CA LEU A 81 0.87 2.25 -6.41
C LEU A 81 -0.04 3.46 -6.19
N ALA A 82 -0.36 3.79 -4.94
CA ALA A 82 -1.16 4.96 -4.59
C ALA A 82 -0.47 6.27 -5.02
N ASN A 83 0.85 6.36 -4.83
CA ASN A 83 1.64 7.51 -5.27
C ASN A 83 1.65 7.65 -6.79
N ALA A 84 1.83 6.54 -7.52
CA ALA A 84 1.80 6.52 -8.98
C ALA A 84 0.42 6.94 -9.51
N HIS A 85 -0.66 6.37 -8.97
CA HIS A 85 -2.03 6.72 -9.35
C HIS A 85 -2.34 8.21 -9.08
N THR A 86 -1.90 8.73 -7.94
CA THR A 86 -2.07 10.16 -7.59
C THR A 86 -1.31 11.07 -8.55
N LYS A 87 -0.05 10.75 -8.87
CA LYS A 87 0.76 11.51 -9.83
C LYS A 87 0.14 11.50 -11.22
N SER A 88 -0.28 10.33 -11.71
CA SER A 88 -0.96 10.17 -13.00
C SER A 88 -2.25 10.97 -13.07
N ARG A 89 -3.06 10.95 -12.00
CA ARG A 89 -4.28 11.77 -11.91
C ARG A 89 -3.96 13.26 -11.98
N ILE A 90 -2.95 13.73 -11.26
CA ILE A 90 -2.53 15.14 -11.31
C ILE A 90 -2.12 15.56 -12.73
N ILE A 91 -1.32 14.73 -13.41
CA ILE A 91 -0.87 15.01 -14.79
C ILE A 91 -2.07 15.04 -15.75
N TYR A 92 -2.96 14.05 -15.64
CA TYR A 92 -4.18 13.97 -16.44
C TYR A 92 -5.05 15.22 -16.26
N LEU A 93 -5.29 15.63 -15.00
CA LEU A 93 -6.07 16.82 -14.68
C LEU A 93 -5.41 18.08 -15.23
N LYS A 94 -4.10 18.28 -15.02
CA LYS A 94 -3.34 19.41 -15.59
C LYS A 94 -3.48 19.48 -17.11
N SER A 95 -3.36 18.35 -17.79
CA SER A 95 -3.55 18.26 -19.25
C SER A 95 -4.98 18.62 -19.66
N LYS A 96 -5.99 18.08 -18.95
CA LYS A 96 -7.40 18.41 -19.22
C LYS A 96 -7.70 19.89 -19.01
N PHE A 97 -7.19 20.52 -17.95
CA PHE A 97 -7.36 21.96 -17.74
C PHE A 97 -6.68 22.77 -18.84
N HIS A 98 -5.43 22.46 -19.18
CA HIS A 98 -4.70 23.17 -20.22
C HIS A 98 -5.38 23.10 -21.60
N ASN A 99 -5.93 21.92 -21.93
CA ASN A 99 -6.60 21.69 -23.21
C ASN A 99 -8.05 22.20 -23.23
N THR A 100 -8.65 22.50 -22.07
CA THR A 100 -10.02 23.03 -21.99
C THR A 100 -10.02 24.53 -22.25
N ARG A 101 -10.27 24.89 -23.51
CA ARG A 101 -10.43 26.28 -23.96
C ARG A 101 -11.91 26.64 -24.08
N LYS A 102 -12.27 27.89 -23.78
CA LYS A 102 -13.64 28.43 -23.92
C LYS A 102 -14.14 28.33 -25.36
N ARG A 103 -13.33 28.73 -26.35
CA ARG A 103 -13.71 28.77 -27.78
C ARG A 103 -15.11 29.38 -27.96
N GLU A 104 -16.01 28.68 -28.65
CA GLU A 104 -17.39 29.07 -28.93
C GLU A 104 -18.36 28.73 -27.78
N MET A 105 -17.89 28.13 -26.68
CA MET A 105 -18.74 27.81 -25.53
C MET A 105 -19.21 29.10 -24.84
N LYS A 106 -20.48 29.12 -24.42
CA LYS A 106 -20.96 30.15 -23.49
C LYS A 106 -20.17 30.07 -22.19
N MET A 107 -19.96 31.22 -21.54
CA MET A 107 -19.14 31.32 -20.34
C MET A 107 -19.61 30.38 -19.22
N GLU A 108 -20.92 30.26 -19.03
CA GLU A 108 -21.56 29.37 -18.05
C GLU A 108 -21.21 27.89 -18.32
N GLN A 109 -21.26 27.45 -19.58
CA GLN A 109 -20.93 26.08 -19.98
C GLN A 109 -19.44 25.79 -19.80
N TYR A 110 -18.57 26.77 -20.08
CA TYR A 110 -17.14 26.65 -19.85
C TYR A 110 -16.80 26.52 -18.36
N LEU A 111 -17.39 27.37 -17.52
CA LEU A 111 -17.19 27.33 -16.07
C LEU A 111 -17.74 26.03 -15.47
N ALA A 112 -18.91 25.57 -15.90
CA ALA A 112 -19.45 24.27 -15.48
C ALA A 112 -18.51 23.12 -15.85
N LYS A 113 -17.92 23.15 -17.06
CA LYS A 113 -16.98 22.14 -17.53
C LYS A 113 -15.68 22.12 -16.72
N ILE A 114 -15.11 23.28 -16.40
CA ILE A 114 -13.92 23.36 -15.54
C ILE A 114 -14.24 22.89 -14.13
N LYS A 115 -15.40 23.26 -13.58
CA LYS A 115 -15.83 22.82 -12.25
C LYS A 115 -15.99 21.30 -12.17
N ASN A 116 -16.54 20.68 -13.21
CA ASN A 116 -16.67 19.23 -13.31
C ASN A 116 -15.32 18.49 -13.45
N LEU A 117 -14.25 19.16 -13.92
CA LEU A 117 -12.91 18.58 -13.95
C LEU A 117 -12.20 18.64 -12.58
N ALA A 118 -12.69 19.47 -11.64
CA ALA A 118 -12.10 19.66 -10.32
C ALA A 118 -12.75 18.81 -9.19
N ASN A 119 -13.92 18.23 -9.45
CA ASN A 119 -14.60 17.27 -8.56
C ASN A 119 -14.06 15.85 -8.80
#